data_AF-A0A1E3P4M0-F1
#
_entry.id   AF-A0A1E3P4M0-F1
#
_cell.length_a   1.000
_cell.length_b   1.000
_cell.length_c   1.000
_cell.angle_alpha   90.00
_cell.angle_beta   90.00
_cell.angle_gamma   90.00
#
_symmetry.space_group_name_H-M   'P 1'
#
loop_
_entity.id
_entity.type
_entity.pdbx_description
1 polymer ?
#
loop_
_entity_poly.entity_id
_entity_poly.type
_entity_poly.pdbx_seq_one_letter_code
_entity_poly.pdbx_strand_id
1 'polypeptide(L)'
;MNFANTRSFGDVIAKSKGITAEPDITSYIIGDSSEIFKKSLVNQTIGGKGGDECFLVLITDGVTNYANDQEIVDLIKTTHNNKLGKPQDCAEEVIKYVEAIGGDDNATCLVIRLNKWGKWPMEDKTGRIREERLKMGIS
;
A
#
# COMPACT_ATOMS: atom_id res chain seq x y z
N MET A 1 11.54 -29.24 2.51
CA MET A 1 11.08 -28.02 3.22
C MET A 1 11.27 -26.88 2.26
N ASN A 2 10.17 -26.29 1.79
CA ASN A 2 10.20 -25.12 0.94
C ASN A 2 9.72 -23.94 1.78
N PHE A 3 10.40 -22.81 1.71
CA PHE A 3 10.04 -21.59 2.44
C PHE A 3 9.68 -20.52 1.42
N ALA A 4 8.56 -19.83 1.62
CA ALA A 4 8.10 -18.80 0.69
C ALA A 4 8.97 -17.52 0.75
N ASN A 5 9.49 -17.19 1.93
CA ASN A 5 10.27 -15.98 2.18
C ASN A 5 11.73 -16.30 2.53
N THR A 6 12.64 -15.41 2.17
CA THR A 6 14.08 -15.51 2.49
C THR A 6 14.46 -14.78 3.78
N ARG A 7 13.51 -14.05 4.39
CA ARG A 7 13.65 -13.40 5.70
C ARG A 7 12.39 -13.61 6.53
N SER A 8 12.53 -13.81 7.83
CA SER A 8 11.40 -13.95 8.75
C SER A 8 11.83 -13.76 10.21
N PHE A 9 10.89 -13.44 11.09
CA PHE A 9 11.07 -13.73 12.51
C PHE A 9 10.66 -15.18 12.77
N GLY A 10 11.22 -15.82 13.82
CA GLY A 10 10.91 -17.23 14.11
C GLY A 10 11.71 -18.19 13.24
N ASP A 11 11.05 -19.17 12.59
CA ASP A 11 11.63 -20.17 11.67
C ASP A 11 13.02 -20.71 12.06
N VAL A 12 13.17 -21.15 13.32
CA VAL A 12 14.47 -21.50 13.91
C VAL A 12 15.23 -22.54 13.07
N ILE A 13 14.52 -23.55 12.55
CA ILE A 13 15.11 -24.60 11.70
C ILE A 13 15.66 -24.01 10.39
N ALA A 14 15.04 -22.97 9.85
CA ALA A 14 15.40 -22.35 8.59
C ALA A 14 16.54 -21.33 8.72
N LYS A 15 16.85 -20.85 9.93
CA LYS A 15 17.94 -19.90 10.18
C LYS A 15 19.29 -20.46 9.76
N SER A 16 19.54 -21.72 10.09
CA SER A 16 20.74 -22.46 9.65
C SER A 16 20.83 -22.62 8.12
N LYS A 17 19.74 -22.40 7.39
CA LYS A 17 19.63 -22.57 5.93
C LYS A 17 19.63 -21.25 5.16
N GLY A 18 19.94 -20.14 5.84
CA GLY A 18 20.09 -18.82 5.21
C GLY A 18 18.86 -17.92 5.29
N ILE A 19 17.75 -18.33 5.94
CA ILE A 19 16.64 -17.42 6.20
C ILE A 19 17.04 -16.47 7.32
N THR A 20 17.33 -15.21 7.02
CA THR A 20 17.76 -14.24 8.04
C THR A 20 16.56 -13.67 8.82
N ALA A 21 16.81 -13.15 10.02
CA ALA A 21 15.87 -12.31 10.78
C ALA A 21 16.25 -10.82 10.73
N GLU A 22 17.35 -10.49 10.04
CA GLU A 22 17.82 -9.13 9.90
C GLU A 22 16.92 -8.34 8.93
N PRO A 23 16.33 -7.22 9.39
CA PRO A 23 15.47 -6.40 8.56
C PRO A 23 16.29 -5.62 7.53
N ASP A 24 15.61 -5.17 6.47
CA ASP A 24 16.12 -4.07 5.67
C ASP A 24 15.60 -2.75 6.26
N ILE A 25 16.46 -1.74 6.34
CA ILE A 25 16.16 -0.47 7.01
C ILE A 25 16.34 0.67 6.00
N THR A 26 15.25 1.37 5.74
CA THR A 26 15.25 2.59 4.92
C THR A 26 14.66 3.76 5.71
N SER A 27 15.15 4.97 5.43
CA SER A 27 14.69 6.19 6.09
C SER A 27 14.49 7.28 5.06
N TYR A 28 13.34 7.96 5.15
CA TYR A 28 12.97 9.04 4.24
C TYR A 28 12.36 10.19 5.02
N ILE A 29 12.57 11.40 4.52
CA ILE A 29 11.90 12.60 4.99
C ILE A 29 10.55 12.74 4.28
N ILE A 30 9.48 12.90 5.07
CA ILE A 30 8.12 13.23 4.60
C ILE A 30 7.68 14.54 5.25
N GLY A 31 6.82 15.32 4.61
CA GLY A 31 6.35 16.59 5.20
C GLY A 31 5.86 17.62 4.20
N ASP A 32 5.73 18.87 4.65
CA ASP A 32 5.33 19.97 3.76
C ASP A 32 6.45 20.33 2.78
N SER A 33 6.10 20.41 1.50
CA SER A 33 7.07 20.69 0.45
C SER A 33 7.81 22.02 0.65
N SER A 34 7.12 23.08 1.07
CA SER A 34 7.74 24.39 1.29
C SER A 34 8.85 24.33 2.33
N GLU A 35 8.63 23.59 3.41
CA GLU A 35 9.63 23.41 4.47
C GLU A 35 10.80 22.52 4.04
N ILE A 36 10.52 21.46 3.28
CA ILE A 36 11.56 20.57 2.73
C ILE A 36 12.46 21.33 1.75
N PHE A 37 11.88 22.16 0.88
CA PHE A 37 12.64 23.01 -0.05
C PHE A 37 13.49 24.05 0.70
N LYS A 38 12.93 24.77 1.67
CA LYS A 38 13.67 25.74 2.49
C LYS A 38 14.88 25.11 3.18
N LYS A 39 14.74 23.87 3.66
CA LYS A 39 15.81 23.13 4.35
C LYS A 39 16.73 22.34 3.40
N SER A 40 16.53 22.43 2.08
CA SER A 40 17.30 21.68 1.07
C SER A 40 17.33 20.17 1.32
N LEU A 41 16.22 19.60 1.81
CA LEU A 41 16.09 18.18 2.16
C LEU A 41 15.50 17.31 1.04
N VAL A 42 15.31 17.86 -0.16
CA VAL A 42 14.62 17.19 -1.28
C VAL A 42 15.20 15.81 -1.58
N ASN A 43 16.54 15.68 -1.62
CA ASN A 43 17.20 14.41 -1.94
C ASN A 43 17.02 13.32 -0.85
N GLN A 44 16.55 13.70 0.34
CA GLN A 44 16.27 12.77 1.45
C GLN A 44 14.79 12.35 1.47
N THR A 45 13.96 12.91 0.58
CA THR A 45 12.55 12.52 0.44
C THR A 45 12.39 11.29 -0.45
N ILE A 46 11.21 10.67 -0.39
CA ILE A 46 10.87 9.49 -1.18
C ILE A 46 11.03 9.81 -2.67
N GLY A 47 11.99 9.15 -3.34
CA GLY A 47 12.28 9.36 -4.76
C GLY A 47 12.70 10.78 -5.15
N GLY A 48 13.15 11.60 -4.19
CA GLY A 48 13.52 13.00 -4.44
C GLY A 48 12.34 13.90 -4.82
N LYS A 49 11.11 13.55 -4.42
CA LYS A 49 9.88 14.23 -4.85
C LYS A 49 9.56 15.51 -4.07
N GLY A 50 10.21 15.74 -2.94
CA GLY A 50 10.14 17.02 -2.24
C GLY A 50 8.98 17.16 -1.26
N GLY A 51 8.32 16.08 -0.86
CA GLY A 51 7.28 16.08 0.17
C GLY A 51 5.86 15.97 -0.37
N ASP A 52 4.91 16.44 0.45
CA ASP A 52 3.47 16.49 0.16
C ASP A 52 2.81 15.11 -0.03
N GLU A 53 3.33 14.11 0.69
CA GLU A 53 2.79 12.77 0.69
C GLU A 53 1.36 12.73 1.26
N CYS A 54 0.49 11.97 0.60
CA CYS A 54 -0.93 11.94 0.93
C CYS A 54 -1.27 10.88 1.99
N PHE A 55 -0.71 9.69 1.85
CA PHE A 55 -0.90 8.56 2.74
C PHE A 55 0.21 7.51 2.56
N LEU A 56 0.36 6.66 3.58
CA LEU A 56 1.15 5.43 3.52
C LEU A 56 0.20 4.24 3.66
N VAL A 57 0.45 3.17 2.91
CA VAL A 57 -0.31 1.92 2.99
C VAL A 57 0.63 0.80 3.38
N LEU A 58 0.27 0.02 4.40
CA LEU A 58 0.95 -1.22 4.77
C LEU A 58 -0.02 -2.38 4.54
N ILE A 59 0.44 -3.40 3.83
CA ILE A 59 -0.39 -4.53 3.40
C ILE A 59 0.36 -5.85 3.58
N THR A 60 -0.38 -6.95 3.68
CA THR A 60 0.16 -8.31 3.61
C THR A 60 0.19 -8.83 2.17
N ASP A 61 0.91 -9.92 1.96
CA ASP A 61 0.97 -10.65 0.69
C ASP A 61 -0.40 -11.14 0.20
N GLY A 62 -1.29 -11.50 1.14
CA GLY A 62 -2.71 -11.79 0.84
C GLY A 62 -3.44 -10.67 0.10
N VAL A 63 -2.98 -9.41 0.17
CA VAL A 63 -3.49 -8.30 -0.66
C VAL A 63 -2.75 -8.24 -2.00
N THR A 64 -1.41 -8.27 -1.99
CA THR A 64 -0.60 -8.07 -3.20
C THR A 64 -0.70 -9.20 -4.20
N ASN A 65 -1.10 -10.40 -3.77
CA ASN A 65 -1.40 -11.53 -4.65
C ASN A 65 -2.57 -11.22 -5.60
N TYR A 66 -3.44 -10.28 -5.21
CA TYR A 66 -4.68 -9.98 -5.89
C TYR A 66 -4.78 -8.53 -6.38
N ALA A 67 -4.12 -7.56 -5.76
CA ALA A 67 -4.17 -6.16 -6.18
C ALA A 67 -2.76 -5.59 -6.32
N ASN A 68 -2.52 -4.89 -7.43
CA ASN A 68 -1.26 -4.17 -7.63
C ASN A 68 -1.27 -2.80 -6.93
N ASP A 69 -0.09 -2.21 -6.76
CA ASP A 69 0.09 -0.92 -6.07
C ASP A 69 -0.81 0.20 -6.63
N GLN A 70 -0.97 0.28 -7.96
CA GLN A 70 -1.78 1.31 -8.59
C GLN A 70 -3.28 1.08 -8.36
N GLU A 71 -3.75 -0.17 -8.39
CA GLU A 71 -5.12 -0.54 -8.04
C GLU A 71 -5.45 -0.16 -6.60
N ILE A 72 -4.54 -0.44 -5.66
CA ILE A 72 -4.71 -0.11 -4.24
C ILE A 72 -4.77 1.41 -4.06
N VAL A 73 -3.84 2.15 -4.67
CA VAL A 73 -3.80 3.63 -4.59
C VAL A 73 -5.06 4.25 -5.17
N ASP A 74 -5.51 3.82 -6.35
CA ASP A 74 -6.70 4.35 -7.00
C ASP A 74 -7.96 3.99 -6.21
N LEU A 75 -8.05 2.78 -5.65
CA LEU A 75 -9.17 2.36 -4.82
C LEU A 75 -9.28 3.24 -3.56
N ILE A 76 -8.17 3.53 -2.89
CA ILE A 76 -8.15 4.44 -1.73
C ILE A 76 -8.59 5.85 -2.13
N LYS A 77 -8.03 6.40 -3.22
CA LYS A 77 -8.39 7.74 -3.71
C LYS A 77 -9.88 7.84 -4.07
N THR A 78 -10.38 6.88 -4.83
CA THR A 78 -11.78 6.83 -5.28
C THR A 78 -12.73 6.63 -4.10
N THR A 79 -12.39 5.78 -3.13
CA THR A 79 -13.19 5.57 -1.92
C THR A 79 -13.30 6.84 -1.09
N HIS A 80 -12.17 7.52 -0.87
CA HIS A 80 -12.17 8.80 -0.17
C HIS A 80 -13.00 9.85 -0.93
N ASN A 81 -12.79 9.99 -2.24
CA ASN A 81 -13.48 11.00 -3.05
C ASN A 81 -15.01 10.78 -3.07
N ASN A 82 -15.47 9.52 -3.14
CA ASN A 82 -16.89 9.18 -3.22
C ASN A 82 -17.62 9.31 -1.89
N LYS A 83 -16.97 8.93 -0.78
CA LYS A 83 -17.62 8.81 0.54
C LYS A 83 -17.14 9.87 1.55
N LEU A 84 -16.23 10.77 1.16
CA LEU A 84 -15.37 11.52 2.11
C LEU A 84 -14.74 10.57 3.14
N GLY A 85 -14.34 9.39 2.65
CA GLY A 85 -13.99 8.23 3.48
C GLY A 85 -12.81 8.51 4.40
N LYS A 86 -12.89 8.01 5.64
CA LYS A 86 -11.76 7.97 6.57
C LYS A 86 -10.75 6.93 6.09
N PRO A 87 -9.50 6.96 6.57
CA PRO A 87 -8.50 5.93 6.25
C PRO A 87 -9.00 4.50 6.51
N GLN A 88 -9.79 4.31 7.57
CA GLN A 88 -10.43 3.03 7.89
C GLN A 88 -11.36 2.55 6.77
N ASP A 89 -12.26 3.42 6.28
CA ASP A 89 -13.18 3.08 5.19
C ASP A 89 -12.42 2.71 3.91
N CYS A 90 -11.31 3.40 3.65
CA CYS A 90 -10.45 3.11 2.50
C CYS A 90 -9.73 1.76 2.64
N ALA A 91 -9.24 1.43 3.83
CA ALA A 91 -8.61 0.14 4.10
C ALA A 91 -9.62 -1.02 3.95
N GLU A 92 -10.83 -0.85 4.48
CA GLU A 92 -11.92 -1.82 4.34
C GLU A 92 -12.33 -2.03 2.89
N GLU A 93 -12.36 -0.98 2.08
CA GLU A 93 -12.69 -1.12 0.65
C GLU A 93 -11.61 -1.91 -0.10
N VAL A 94 -10.32 -1.74 0.26
CA VAL A 94 -9.23 -2.57 -0.29
C VAL A 94 -9.44 -4.05 0.02
N ILE A 95 -9.78 -4.38 1.27
CA ILE A 95 -10.05 -5.77 1.67
C ILE A 95 -11.27 -6.32 0.93
N LYS A 96 -12.39 -5.58 0.88
CA LYS A 96 -13.60 -5.98 0.16
C LYS A 96 -13.33 -6.24 -1.33
N TYR A 97 -12.49 -5.41 -1.94
CA TYR A 97 -12.08 -5.62 -3.33
C TYR A 97 -11.33 -6.94 -3.51
N VAL A 98 -10.35 -7.23 -2.66
CA VAL A 98 -9.57 -8.49 -2.69
C VAL A 98 -10.48 -9.71 -2.47
N GLU A 99 -11.37 -9.65 -1.50
CA GLU A 99 -12.36 -10.71 -1.25
C GLU A 99 -13.26 -10.94 -2.47
N ALA A 100 -13.74 -9.87 -3.11
CA ALA A 100 -14.65 -9.95 -4.25
C ALA A 100 -14.01 -10.54 -5.52
N ILE A 101 -12.68 -10.46 -5.68
CA ILE A 101 -11.96 -11.06 -6.81
C ILE A 101 -11.45 -12.47 -6.53
N GLY A 102 -11.77 -13.05 -5.38
CA GLY A 102 -11.42 -14.43 -5.02
C GLY A 102 -10.21 -14.58 -4.10
N GLY A 103 -9.94 -13.60 -3.24
CA GLY A 103 -8.95 -13.71 -2.17
C GLY A 103 -9.19 -14.93 -1.27
N ASP A 104 -8.23 -15.86 -1.22
CA ASP A 104 -8.32 -17.09 -0.42
C ASP A 104 -7.38 -17.13 0.80
N ASP A 105 -6.55 -16.09 0.97
CA ASP A 105 -5.61 -15.93 2.07
C ASP A 105 -5.99 -14.77 3.01
N ASN A 106 -5.36 -14.71 4.18
CA ASN A 106 -5.53 -13.62 5.14
C ASN A 106 -5.02 -12.29 4.55
N ALA A 107 -5.94 -11.41 4.22
CA ALA A 107 -5.63 -10.06 3.72
C ALA A 107 -5.70 -9.04 4.86
N THR A 108 -4.63 -8.25 5.05
CA THR A 108 -4.61 -7.11 5.99
C THR A 108 -4.15 -5.86 5.26
N CYS A 109 -4.83 -4.74 5.51
CA CYS A 109 -4.52 -3.43 4.96
C CYS A 109 -4.62 -2.35 6.04
N LEU A 110 -3.60 -1.50 6.13
CA LEU A 110 -3.54 -0.35 7.03
C LEU A 110 -3.24 0.90 6.22
N VAL A 111 -4.15 1.89 6.28
CA VAL A 111 -3.99 3.19 5.64
C VAL A 111 -3.67 4.25 6.68
N ILE A 112 -2.51 4.89 6.54
CA ILE A 112 -2.02 5.96 7.41
C ILE A 112 -2.17 7.29 6.68
N ARG A 113 -3.02 8.18 7.21
CA ARG A 113 -3.18 9.53 6.68
C ARG A 113 -1.93 10.39 6.92
N LEU A 114 -1.53 11.17 5.93
CA LEU A 114 -0.45 12.16 6.02
C LEU A 114 -0.99 13.59 5.78
N ASN A 115 -0.09 14.58 5.74
CA ASN A 115 -0.43 16.01 5.71
C ASN A 115 -1.28 16.44 4.49
N LYS A 116 -1.19 15.71 3.37
CA LYS A 116 -1.97 15.98 2.14
C LYS A 116 -3.09 14.96 1.90
N TRP A 117 -3.61 14.32 2.95
CA TRP A 117 -4.80 13.47 2.82
C TRP A 117 -5.96 14.22 2.12
N GLY A 118 -6.56 13.59 1.11
CA GLY A 118 -7.61 14.16 0.26
C GLY A 118 -7.14 15.15 -0.80
N LYS A 119 -5.84 15.47 -0.87
CA LYS A 119 -5.28 16.46 -1.80
C LYS A 119 -4.51 15.78 -2.95
N TRP A 120 -5.21 14.94 -3.69
CA TRP A 120 -4.70 14.28 -4.89
C TRP A 120 -5.56 14.63 -6.11
N PRO A 121 -5.04 14.43 -7.33
CA PRO A 121 -5.85 14.59 -8.54
C PRO A 121 -7.04 13.62 -8.54
N MET A 122 -8.16 14.07 -9.11
CA MET A 122 -9.35 13.24 -9.31
C MET A 122 -9.16 12.33 -10.54
N GLU A 123 -8.24 11.38 -10.41
CA GLU A 123 -7.92 10.41 -11.46
C GLU A 123 -8.02 8.98 -10.91
N ASP A 124 -8.59 8.08 -11.71
CA ASP A 124 -8.65 6.64 -11.47
C ASP A 124 -8.17 5.93 -12.73
N LYS A 125 -6.97 5.35 -12.69
CA LYS A 125 -6.32 4.74 -13.85
C LYS A 125 -6.69 3.28 -14.01
N THR A 126 -7.18 2.66 -12.93
CA THR A 126 -7.41 1.21 -12.85
C THR A 126 -8.88 0.83 -12.81
N GLY A 127 -9.82 1.79 -12.73
CA GLY A 127 -11.26 1.53 -12.60
C GLY A 127 -11.82 0.51 -13.61
N ARG A 128 -11.48 0.64 -14.90
CA ARG A 128 -11.91 -0.32 -15.95
C ARG A 128 -11.40 -1.73 -15.69
N ILE A 129 -10.11 -1.87 -15.36
CA ILE A 129 -9.48 -3.17 -15.12
C ILE A 129 -10.07 -3.81 -13.86
N ARG A 130 -10.27 -3.02 -12.79
CA ARG A 130 -10.89 -3.51 -11.56
C ARG A 130 -12.31 -4.01 -11.79
N GLU A 131 -13.11 -3.30 -12.60
CA GLU A 131 -14.46 -3.73 -12.98
C GLU A 131 -14.46 -5.05 -13.78
N GLU A 132 -13.55 -5.19 -14.76
CA GLU A 132 -13.40 -6.43 -15.53
C GLU A 132 -13.03 -7.61 -14.63
N ARG A 133 -12.11 -7.40 -13.68
CA ARG A 133 -11.68 -8.45 -12.73
C ARG A 133 -12.79 -8.83 -11.76
N LEU A 134 -13.58 -7.86 -11.28
CA LEU A 134 -14.75 -8.14 -10.44
C LEU A 134 -15.79 -8.98 -11.19
N LYS A 135 -16.02 -8.72 -12.48
CA LYS A 135 -16.93 -9.56 -13.30
C LYS A 135 -16.42 -10.98 -13.45
N MET A 136 -15.11 -11.18 -13.52
CA MET A 136 -14.49 -12.51 -13.62
C MET A 136 -14.47 -13.27 -12.28
N GLY A 137 -14.34 -12.57 -11.15
CA GLY A 137 -14.32 -13.16 -9.81
C GLY A 137 -15.67 -13.69 -9.32
N ILE A 138 -16.78 -13.31 -9.95
CA ILE A 138 -18.15 -13.73 -9.59
C ILE A 138 -18.57 -15.01 -10.38
N SER A 139 -17.65 -15.96 -10.60
CA SER A 139 -17.95 -17.23 -11.28
C SER A 139 -18.05 -18.40 -10.30
#